data_AF-A0A6H1C7J5-F1
#
_entry.id   AF-A0A6H1C7J5-F1
#
_cell.length_a   1.000
_cell.length_b   1.000
_cell.length_c   1.000
_cell.angle_alpha   90.00
_cell.angle_beta   90.00
_cell.angle_gamma   90.00
#
_symmetry.space_group_name_H-M   'P 1'
#
loop_
_entity.id
_entity.type
_entity.pdbx_description
1 polymer ?
#
loop_
_entity_poly.entity_id
_entity_poly.type
_entity_poly.pdbx_seq_one_letter_code
_entity_poly.pdbx_strand_id
1 'polypeptide(L)'
;MIIASVRPGPVGPADAEAAARRADRAQAQLFLGVLEREFEQVTARINFAEHCAADEQRHGFAVSAQRFEDEACRLWVTLGELHRMIAALRARQTRP
;
A
#
# COMPACT_ATOMS: atom_id res chain seq x y z
N MET A 1 50.50 5.80 19.09
CA MET A 1 49.09 5.34 19.02
C MET A 1 48.76 5.12 17.55
N ILE A 2 48.81 3.87 17.07
CA ILE A 2 48.55 3.55 15.66
C ILE A 2 47.06 3.24 15.52
N ILE A 3 46.32 4.13 14.85
CA ILE A 3 44.95 3.85 14.42
C ILE A 3 45.09 2.91 13.22
N ALA A 4 44.93 1.61 13.45
CA ALA A 4 44.84 0.62 12.39
C ALA A 4 43.56 0.92 11.59
N SER A 5 43.73 1.49 10.39
CA SER A 5 42.66 1.65 9.42
C SER A 5 42.23 0.25 8.97
N VAL A 6 41.14 -0.26 9.54
CA VAL A 6 40.48 -1.48 9.07
C VAL A 6 39.92 -1.18 7.68
N ARG A 7 40.67 -1.53 6.64
CA ARG A 7 40.11 -1.59 5.29
C ARG A 7 39.07 -2.72 5.31
N PRO A 8 37.81 -2.46 4.98
CA PRO A 8 36.85 -3.54 4.79
C PRO A 8 37.42 -4.45 3.69
N GLY A 9 37.62 -5.72 4.02
CA GLY A 9 38.02 -6.75 3.06
C GLY A 9 36.98 -6.84 1.93
N PRO A 10 37.35 -7.41 0.77
CA PRO A 10 36.44 -7.56 -0.35
C PRO A 10 35.17 -8.30 0.12
N VAL A 11 34.03 -7.63 0.03
CA VAL A 11 32.71 -8.22 0.29
C VAL A 11 32.54 -9.34 -0.75
N GLY A 12 32.44 -10.59 -0.29
CA GLY A 12 32.27 -11.72 -1.19
C GLY A 12 30.95 -11.58 -1.96
N PRO A 13 30.85 -12.14 -3.18
CA PRO A 13 29.61 -12.07 -3.97
C PRO A 13 28.37 -12.57 -3.20
N ALA A 14 28.53 -13.55 -2.32
CA ALA A 14 27.46 -14.05 -1.44
C ALA A 14 26.99 -13.01 -0.38
N ASP A 15 27.91 -12.21 0.16
CA ASP A 15 27.59 -11.15 1.14
C ASP A 15 26.87 -9.97 0.48
N ALA A 16 27.27 -9.63 -0.75
CA ALA A 16 26.60 -8.62 -1.57
C ALA A 16 25.18 -9.06 -1.94
N GLU A 17 24.99 -10.31 -2.32
CA GLU A 17 23.67 -10.88 -2.63
C GLU A 17 22.76 -10.95 -1.39
N ALA A 18 23.33 -11.30 -0.22
CA ALA A 18 22.61 -11.27 1.05
C ALA A 18 22.25 -9.84 1.50
N ALA A 19 23.07 -8.84 1.18
CA ALA A 19 22.75 -7.43 1.39
C ALA A 19 21.64 -6.95 0.46
N ALA A 20 21.68 -7.31 -0.83
CA ALA A 20 20.64 -6.99 -1.80
C ALA A 20 19.28 -7.57 -1.38
N ARG A 21 19.21 -8.86 -1.01
CA ARG A 21 17.97 -9.47 -0.50
C ARG A 21 17.41 -8.77 0.74
N ARG A 22 18.28 -8.27 1.63
CA ARG A 22 17.85 -7.49 2.81
C ARG A 22 17.29 -6.13 2.41
N ALA A 23 17.92 -5.45 1.46
CA ALA A 23 17.43 -4.19 0.92
C ALA A 23 16.08 -4.36 0.22
N ASP A 24 15.92 -5.40 -0.60
CA ASP A 24 14.65 -5.73 -1.28
C ASP A 24 13.51 -5.97 -0.27
N ARG A 25 13.79 -6.70 0.82
CA ARG A 25 12.82 -6.91 1.90
C ARG A 25 12.46 -5.62 2.61
N ALA A 26 13.43 -4.77 2.93
CA ALA A 26 13.18 -3.48 3.55
C ALA A 26 12.32 -2.58 2.65
N GLN A 27 12.62 -2.52 1.34
CA GLN A 27 11.84 -1.77 0.37
C GLN A 27 10.41 -2.33 0.22
N ALA A 28 10.25 -3.65 0.20
CA ALA A 28 8.94 -4.29 0.17
C ALA A 28 8.08 -3.96 1.41
N GLN A 29 8.69 -3.87 2.59
CA GLN A 29 7.99 -3.47 3.81
C GLN A 29 7.52 -2.01 3.76
N LEU A 30 8.36 -1.10 3.23
CA LEU A 30 7.98 0.30 3.04
C LEU A 30 6.80 0.43 2.08
N PHE A 31 6.83 -0.26 0.93
CA PHE A 31 5.73 -0.24 -0.01
C PHE A 31 4.46 -0.86 0.57
N LEU A 32 4.58 -1.93 1.36
CA LEU A 32 3.43 -2.53 2.03
C LEU A 32 2.75 -1.53 2.97
N GLY A 33 3.53 -0.81 3.80
CA GLY A 33 2.98 0.19 4.71
C GLY A 33 2.28 1.35 3.98
N VAL A 34 2.81 1.78 2.82
CA VAL A 34 2.14 2.78 1.97
C VAL A 34 0.81 2.24 1.44
N LEU A 35 0.81 1.01 0.90
CA LEU A 35 -0.40 0.41 0.34
C LEU A 35 -1.48 0.18 1.40
N GLU A 36 -1.10 -0.25 2.60
CA GLU A 36 -2.04 -0.45 3.73
C GLU A 36 -2.66 0.88 4.16
N ARG A 37 -1.86 1.95 4.25
CA ARG A 37 -2.36 3.29 4.56
C ARG A 37 -3.29 3.82 3.47
N GLU A 38 -2.99 3.58 2.20
CA GLU A 38 -3.89 3.95 1.09
C GLU A 38 -5.17 3.13 1.11
N PHE A 39 -5.10 1.83 1.45
CA PHE A 39 -6.26 0.97 1.60
C PHE A 39 -7.21 1.50 2.69
N GLU A 40 -6.69 1.88 3.85
CA GLU A 40 -7.48 2.48 4.93
C GLU A 40 -8.13 3.81 4.51
N GLN A 41 -7.37 4.69 3.84
CA GLN A 41 -7.89 5.97 3.34
C GLN A 41 -9.01 5.78 2.31
N VAL A 42 -8.84 4.87 1.34
CA VAL A 42 -9.86 4.57 0.34
C VAL A 42 -11.11 3.97 1.00
N THR A 43 -10.93 3.07 1.98
CA THR A 43 -12.04 2.51 2.75
C THR A 43 -12.84 3.60 3.48
N ALA A 44 -12.15 4.54 4.14
CA ALA A 44 -12.81 5.66 4.81
C ALA A 44 -13.58 6.56 3.82
N ARG A 45 -13.03 6.79 2.63
CA ARG A 45 -13.69 7.58 1.58
C ARG A 45 -14.91 6.88 0.99
N ILE A 46 -14.88 5.56 0.85
CA ILE A 46 -16.05 4.76 0.44
C ILE A 46 -17.18 4.96 1.45
N ASN A 47 -16.90 4.73 2.73
CA ASN A 47 -17.90 4.87 3.79
C ASN A 47 -18.50 6.29 3.81
N PHE A 48 -17.66 7.31 3.60
CA PHE A 48 -18.12 8.69 3.50
C PHE A 48 -19.02 8.92 2.28
N ALA A 49 -18.62 8.48 1.09
CA ALA A 49 -19.41 8.63 -0.13
C ALA A 49 -20.77 7.90 -0.02
N GLU A 50 -20.79 6.67 0.49
CA GLU A 50 -22.01 5.90 0.72
C GLU A 50 -22.94 6.60 1.73
N HIS A 51 -22.37 7.17 2.80
CA HIS A 51 -23.13 7.95 3.77
C HIS A 51 -23.74 9.20 3.14
N CYS A 52 -22.97 9.96 2.36
CA CYS A 52 -23.48 11.13 1.64
C CYS A 52 -24.56 10.77 0.62
N ALA A 53 -24.38 9.68 -0.14
CA ALA A 53 -25.40 9.20 -1.07
C ALA A 53 -26.72 8.91 -0.33
N ALA A 54 -26.66 8.17 0.78
CA ALA A 54 -27.84 7.84 1.57
C ALA A 54 -28.53 9.09 2.16
N ASP A 55 -27.75 10.08 2.59
CA ASP A 55 -28.29 11.33 3.12
C ASP A 55 -28.96 12.17 2.03
N GLU A 56 -28.33 12.32 0.87
CA GLU A 56 -28.88 13.06 -0.28
C GLU A 56 -30.16 12.40 -0.82
N GLN A 57 -30.21 11.06 -0.86
CA GLN A 57 -31.43 10.32 -1.22
C GLN A 57 -32.58 10.62 -0.24
N ARG A 58 -32.31 10.64 1.07
CA ARG A 58 -33.31 10.94 2.11
C ARG A 58 -33.89 12.35 1.96
N HIS A 59 -33.10 13.30 1.49
CA HIS A 59 -33.52 14.69 1.27
C HIS A 59 -34.09 14.94 -0.14
N GLY A 60 -34.16 13.93 -1.00
CA GLY A 60 -34.74 14.02 -2.35
C GLY A 60 -33.81 14.59 -3.41
N PHE A 61 -32.50 14.67 -3.15
CA PHE A 61 -31.50 15.20 -4.08
C PHE A 61 -30.91 14.10 -4.97
N ALA A 62 -31.72 13.54 -5.87
CA ALA A 62 -31.35 12.36 -6.67
C ALA A 62 -30.05 12.52 -7.50
N VAL A 63 -29.80 13.69 -8.08
CA VAL A 63 -28.57 13.93 -8.88
C VAL A 63 -27.33 13.98 -7.99
N SER A 64 -27.44 14.55 -6.79
CA SER A 64 -26.33 14.59 -5.82
C SER A 64 -26.03 13.18 -5.30
N ALA A 65 -27.07 12.45 -4.93
CA ALA A 65 -26.96 11.05 -4.50
C ALA A 65 -26.24 10.17 -5.53
N GLN A 66 -26.66 10.23 -6.80
CA GLN A 66 -26.04 9.45 -7.87
C GLN A 66 -24.54 9.77 -8.02
N ARG A 67 -24.15 11.03 -7.89
CA ARG A 67 -22.74 11.43 -7.98
C ARG A 67 -21.90 10.78 -6.88
N PHE A 68 -22.42 10.69 -5.65
CA PHE A 68 -21.74 10.01 -4.56
C PHE A 68 -21.70 8.49 -4.75
N GLU A 69 -22.76 7.88 -5.28
CA GLU A 69 -22.77 6.46 -5.66
C GLU A 69 -21.74 6.14 -6.74
N ASP A 70 -21.61 6.99 -7.75
CA ASP A 70 -20.60 6.85 -8.81
C ASP A 70 -19.17 7.02 -8.26
N GLU A 71 -18.97 7.87 -7.25
CA GLU A 71 -17.69 7.98 -6.53
C GLU A 71 -17.41 6.71 -5.73
N ALA A 72 -18.37 6.21 -4.94
CA ALA A 72 -18.23 4.98 -4.18
C ALA A 72 -17.89 3.79 -5.09
N CYS A 73 -18.59 3.64 -6.22
CA CYS A 73 -18.31 2.61 -7.22
C CYS A 73 -16.86 2.66 -7.72
N ARG A 74 -16.36 3.86 -8.06
CA ARG A 74 -14.96 4.03 -8.49
C ARG A 74 -13.96 3.70 -7.39
N LEU A 75 -14.24 4.13 -6.16
CA LEU A 75 -13.39 3.84 -5.01
C LEU A 75 -13.33 2.34 -4.69
N TRP A 76 -14.43 1.59 -4.85
CA TRP A 76 -14.46 0.14 -4.70
C TRP A 76 -13.55 -0.58 -5.70
N VAL A 77 -13.47 -0.11 -6.95
CA VAL A 77 -12.53 -0.63 -7.95
C VAL A 77 -11.08 -0.41 -7.47
N THR A 78 -10.77 0.80 -7.03
CA THR A 78 -9.44 1.15 -6.47
C THR A 78 -9.09 0.28 -5.27
N LEU A 79 -10.04 0.05 -4.35
CA LEU A 79 -9.84 -0.79 -3.18
C LEU A 79 -9.50 -2.24 -3.57
N GLY A 80 -10.17 -2.77 -4.60
CA GLY A 80 -9.89 -4.09 -5.15
C GLY A 80 -8.50 -4.20 -5.78
N GLU A 81 -8.00 -3.14 -6.41
CA GLU A 81 -6.62 -3.06 -6.92
C GLU A 81 -5.60 -3.04 -5.78
N LEU A 82 -5.81 -2.18 -4.77
CA LEU A 82 -4.95 -2.10 -3.59
C LEU A 82 -4.88 -3.45 -2.87
N HIS A 83 -6.02 -4.12 -2.67
CA HIS A 83 -6.06 -5.46 -2.07
C HIS A 83 -5.20 -6.47 -2.85
N ARG A 84 -5.31 -6.49 -4.19
CA ARG A 84 -4.51 -7.38 -5.05
C ARG A 84 -3.01 -7.07 -4.94
N MET A 85 -2.63 -5.80 -4.91
CA MET A 85 -1.23 -5.39 -4.77
C MET A 85 -0.64 -5.80 -3.41
N ILE A 86 -1.39 -5.56 -2.32
CA ILE A 86 -1.01 -5.97 -0.96
C ILE A 86 -0.82 -7.49 -0.89
N ALA A 87 -1.79 -8.25 -1.40
CA ALA A 87 -1.73 -9.72 -1.42
C ALA A 87 -0.52 -10.23 -2.21
N ALA A 88 -0.27 -9.66 -3.40
CA ALA A 88 0.89 -10.03 -4.23
C ALA A 88 2.22 -9.70 -3.53
N LEU A 89 2.31 -8.56 -2.85
CA LEU A 89 3.52 -8.15 -2.14
C LEU A 89 3.78 -9.02 -0.91
N ARG A 90 2.74 -9.36 -0.14
CA ARG A 90 2.84 -10.30 0.99
C ARG A 90 3.26 -11.70 0.53
N ALA A 91 2.69 -12.21 -0.56
CA ALA A 91 3.05 -13.52 -1.11
C ALA A 91 4.52 -13.59 -1.59
N ARG A 92 5.10 -12.48 -2.04
CA ARG A 92 6.52 -12.40 -2.42
C ARG A 92 7.45 -12.38 -1.20
N GLN A 93 6.99 -11.90 -0.05
CA GLN A 93 7.78 -11.84 1.18
C GLN A 93 7.85 -13.17 1.93
N THR A 94 6.91 -14.10 1.68
CA THR A 94 6.89 -15.43 2.31
C THR A 94 7.66 -16.50 1.55
N ARG A 95 8.18 -16.20 0.35
CA ARG A 95 8.95 -17.13 -0.47
C ARG A 95 10.43 -17.11 -0.01
N PRO A 96 11.02 -18.27 0.35
CA PRO A 96 12.39 -18.34 0.87
C PRO A 96 13.46 -17.96 -0.15
#